data_AF-E9KZH5-F1
#
_entry.id   AF-E9KZH5-F1
#
_cell.length_a   1.000
_cell.length_b   1.000
_cell.length_c   1.000
_cell.angle_alpha   90.00
_cell.angle_beta   90.00
_cell.angle_gamma   90.00
#
_symmetry.space_group_name_H-M   'P 1'
#
loop_
_entity.id
_entity.type
_entity.pdbx_description
1 polymer ?
#
loop_
_entity_poly.entity_id
_entity_poly.type
_entity_poly.pdbx_seq_one_letter_code
_entity_poly.pdbx_strand_id
1 'polypeptide(L)'
;GWGNMGGGVTQIVMGSVLFPLFKTGMSDEKAWRAVSVVPACVGFLTGFTILRISDDCPKGNYKDMKEKGIMQEVSASASFRDGAMNINTWLLFIQYGCCFGVELTMNNAAASYFEETFNQTTESAAAIASIFGWMNLFARGLGGFTSDKFNSKMGMRGRLCT
;
A
#
# COMPACT_ATOMS: atom_id res chain seq x y z
N GLY A 1 -1.73 4.01 -2.90
CA GLY A 1 -0.51 4.42 -3.62
C GLY A 1 0.68 3.83 -2.93
N TRP A 2 0.95 4.35 -1.75
CA TRP A 2 2.02 3.90 -0.84
C TRP A 2 2.09 2.39 -0.57
N GLY A 3 0.96 1.68 -0.46
CA GLY A 3 0.98 0.22 -0.29
C GLY A 3 1.60 -0.55 -1.47
N ASN A 4 1.22 -0.19 -2.71
CA ASN A 4 1.72 -0.86 -3.92
C ASN A 4 3.15 -0.42 -4.27
N MET A 5 3.47 0.84 -3.99
CA MET A 5 4.86 1.32 -4.01
C MET A 5 5.71 0.55 -3.00
N GLY A 6 5.19 0.30 -1.79
CA GLY A 6 5.86 -0.49 -0.76
C GLY A 6 6.16 -1.91 -1.23
N GLY A 7 5.23 -2.54 -1.95
CA GLY A 7 5.47 -3.83 -2.63
C GLY A 7 6.62 -3.77 -3.63
N GLY A 8 6.66 -2.75 -4.50
CA GLY A 8 7.75 -2.54 -5.46
C GLY A 8 9.11 -2.25 -4.80
N VAL A 9 9.14 -1.40 -3.78
CA VAL A 9 10.34 -1.12 -2.97
C VAL A 9 10.84 -2.40 -2.30
N THR A 10 9.92 -3.21 -1.79
CA THR A 10 10.24 -4.50 -1.16
C THR A 10 10.89 -5.47 -2.16
N GLN A 11 10.37 -5.55 -3.39
CA GLN A 11 10.96 -6.40 -4.43
C GLN A 11 12.40 -5.98 -4.78
N ILE A 12 12.68 -4.68 -4.89
CA ILE A 12 14.05 -4.18 -5.14
C ILE A 12 14.95 -4.43 -3.92
N VAL A 13 14.53 -3.98 -2.74
CA VAL A 13 15.38 -4.01 -1.54
C VAL A 13 15.64 -5.45 -1.11
N MET A 14 14.62 -6.30 -1.06
CA MET A 14 14.80 -7.69 -0.64
C MET A 14 15.38 -8.56 -1.76
N GLY A 15 14.83 -8.46 -2.97
CA GLY A 15 15.19 -9.34 -4.09
C GLY A 15 16.49 -8.94 -4.79
N SER A 16 16.66 -7.66 -5.14
CA SER A 16 17.78 -7.20 -5.96
C SER A 16 18.99 -6.71 -5.15
N VAL A 17 18.82 -6.33 -3.87
CA VAL A 17 19.91 -5.78 -3.05
C VAL A 17 20.31 -6.72 -1.91
N LEU A 18 19.38 -7.06 -1.01
CA LEU A 18 19.71 -7.81 0.20
C LEU A 18 20.00 -9.29 -0.11
N PHE A 19 19.20 -9.94 -0.96
CA PHE A 19 19.39 -11.37 -1.26
C PHE A 19 20.76 -11.69 -1.89
N PRO A 20 21.24 -10.98 -2.92
CA PRO A 20 22.59 -11.20 -3.46
C PRO A 20 23.68 -10.92 -2.42
N LEU A 21 23.51 -9.88 -1.60
CA LEU A 21 24.45 -9.51 -0.54
C LEU A 21 24.61 -10.63 0.49
N PHE A 22 23.51 -11.21 0.97
CA PHE A 22 23.56 -12.33 1.93
C PHE A 22 24.01 -13.65 1.29
N LYS A 23 23.79 -13.85 -0.01
CA LYS A 23 24.26 -15.02 -0.77
C LYS A 23 25.79 -15.09 -0.88
N THR A 24 26.50 -13.96 -0.79
CA THR A 24 27.98 -13.96 -0.79
C THR A 24 28.62 -14.62 0.45
N GLY A 25 27.88 -14.72 1.56
CA GLY A 25 28.38 -15.27 2.82
C GLY A 25 27.57 -16.43 3.41
N MET A 26 26.45 -16.82 2.78
CA MET A 26 25.53 -17.84 3.29
C MET A 26 24.91 -18.67 2.16
N SER A 27 24.47 -19.89 2.48
CA SER A 27 23.64 -20.71 1.58
C SER A 27 22.29 -20.04 1.31
N ASP A 28 21.74 -20.25 0.12
CA ASP A 28 20.47 -19.69 -0.37
C ASP A 28 19.31 -19.82 0.64
N GLU A 29 19.19 -20.94 1.35
CA GLU A 29 18.13 -21.14 2.35
C GLU A 29 18.29 -20.21 3.58
N LYS A 30 19.53 -19.95 4.00
CA LYS A 30 19.82 -19.03 5.11
C LYS A 30 19.70 -17.57 4.66
N ALA A 31 20.10 -17.25 3.44
CA ALA A 31 20.04 -15.91 2.88
C ALA A 31 18.59 -15.38 2.82
N TRP A 32 17.65 -16.16 2.28
CA TRP A 32 16.22 -15.79 2.25
C TRP A 32 15.64 -15.51 3.65
N ARG A 33 15.96 -16.35 4.63
CA ARG A 33 15.51 -16.17 6.03
C ARG A 33 16.10 -14.90 6.63
N ALA A 34 17.38 -14.63 6.40
CA ALA A 34 18.05 -13.43 6.91
C ALA A 34 17.47 -12.14 6.31
N VAL A 35 17.19 -12.13 5.00
CA VAL A 35 16.56 -11.00 4.30
C VAL A 35 15.19 -10.67 4.90
N SER A 36 14.41 -11.69 5.28
CA SER A 36 13.08 -11.53 5.88
C SER A 36 13.09 -10.92 7.30
N VAL A 37 14.24 -10.94 8.00
CA VAL A 37 14.37 -10.31 9.33
C VAL A 37 14.39 -8.78 9.22
N VAL A 38 14.97 -8.25 8.14
CA VAL A 38 15.09 -6.80 7.89
C VAL A 38 13.73 -6.07 7.94
N PRO A 39 12.70 -6.45 7.14
CA PRO A 39 11.40 -5.80 7.20
C PRO A 39 10.70 -5.98 8.55
N ALA A 40 10.92 -7.10 9.25
CA ALA A 40 10.36 -7.33 10.58
C ALA A 40 10.92 -6.32 11.61
N CYS A 41 12.25 -6.10 11.58
CA CYS A 41 12.89 -5.09 12.42
C CYS A 41 12.40 -3.68 12.09
N VAL A 42 12.33 -3.33 10.80
CA VAL A 42 11.83 -2.01 10.36
C VAL A 42 10.38 -1.80 10.80
N GLY A 43 9.52 -2.81 10.64
CA GLY A 43 8.13 -2.76 11.09
C GLY A 43 8.00 -2.55 12.60
N PHE A 44 8.80 -3.27 13.40
CA PHE A 44 8.79 -3.15 14.86
C PHE A 44 9.27 -1.76 15.32
N LEU A 45 10.37 -1.26 14.76
CA LEU A 45 10.90 0.07 15.06
C LEU A 45 9.91 1.17 14.66
N THR A 46 9.28 1.04 13.49
CA THR A 46 8.26 1.99 13.01
C THR A 46 7.04 1.97 13.93
N GLY A 47 6.55 0.78 14.30
CA GLY A 47 5.44 0.64 15.24
C GLY A 47 5.74 1.28 16.60
N PHE A 48 6.93 1.03 17.15
CA PHE A 48 7.37 1.66 18.40
C PHE A 48 7.45 3.19 18.28
N THR A 49 7.95 3.70 17.16
CA THR A 49 8.06 5.14 16.90
C THR A 49 6.68 5.79 16.81
N ILE A 50 5.73 5.17 16.11
CA ILE A 50 4.34 5.65 16.01
C ILE A 50 3.71 5.73 17.39
N LEU A 51 3.89 4.73 18.26
CA LEU A 51 3.36 4.73 19.62
C LEU A 51 3.93 5.85 20.51
N ARG A 52 5.10 6.40 20.18
CA ARG A 52 5.78 7.42 20.99
C ARG A 52 5.64 8.84 20.46
N ILE A 53 5.50 9.00 19.15
CA ILE A 53 5.57 10.30 18.47
C ILE A 53 4.24 10.68 17.80
N SER A 54 3.40 9.70 17.44
CA SER A 54 2.19 10.00 16.67
C SER A 54 1.04 10.40 17.58
N ASP A 55 0.44 11.55 17.28
CA ASP A 55 -0.88 11.92 17.77
C ASP A 55 -1.97 11.34 16.85
N ASP A 56 -3.14 11.03 17.41
CA ASP A 56 -4.25 10.45 16.65
C ASP A 56 -4.86 11.42 15.63
N CYS A 57 -4.78 12.74 15.89
CA CYS A 57 -5.24 13.78 14.99
C CYS A 57 -4.57 15.14 15.31
N PRO A 58 -4.70 16.16 14.43
CA PRO A 58 -4.12 17.49 14.66
C PRO A 58 -4.61 18.21 15.94
N LYS A 59 -5.73 17.73 16.53
CA LYS A 59 -6.31 18.25 17.77
C LYS A 59 -5.85 17.48 19.02
N GLY A 60 -4.94 16.52 18.88
CA GLY A 60 -4.47 15.64 19.96
C GLY A 60 -5.13 14.26 19.92
N ASN A 61 -5.03 13.52 21.02
CA ASN A 61 -5.47 12.12 21.07
C ASN A 61 -6.99 11.96 21.24
N TYR A 62 -7.54 10.92 20.61
CA TYR A 62 -8.99 10.67 20.66
C TYR A 62 -9.48 10.34 22.07
N LYS A 63 -8.64 9.71 22.90
CA LYS A 63 -8.97 9.40 24.30
C LYS A 63 -9.28 10.67 25.09
N ASP A 64 -8.36 11.63 25.06
CA ASP A 64 -8.49 12.90 25.79
C ASP A 64 -9.68 13.73 25.28
N MET A 65 -10.00 13.67 23.98
CA MET A 65 -11.14 14.37 23.41
C MET A 65 -12.49 13.75 23.77
N LYS A 66 -12.54 12.42 23.90
CA LYS A 66 -13.72 11.71 24.40
C LYS A 66 -13.96 11.99 25.89
N GLU A 67 -12.90 11.99 26.70
CA GLU A 67 -12.97 12.35 28.12
C GLU A 67 -13.44 13.78 28.35
N LYS A 68 -13.02 14.72 27.48
CA LYS A 68 -13.47 16.12 27.50
C LYS A 68 -14.88 16.34 26.92
N GLY A 69 -15.54 15.30 26.43
CA GLY A 69 -16.89 15.38 25.83
C GLY A 69 -16.97 16.13 24.50
N ILE A 70 -15.83 16.38 23.84
CA ILE A 70 -15.75 17.12 22.57
C ILE A 70 -16.11 16.21 21.38
N MET A 71 -15.98 14.89 21.54
CA MET A 71 -16.24 13.90 20.50
C MET A 71 -17.31 12.91 20.96
N GLN A 72 -18.36 12.73 20.16
CA GLN A 72 -19.38 11.72 20.43
C GLN A 72 -18.85 10.32 20.18
N GLU A 73 -19.17 9.38 21.08
CA GLU A 73 -18.87 7.97 20.87
C GLU A 73 -19.81 7.38 19.83
N VAL A 74 -19.37 7.36 18.58
CA VAL A 74 -20.08 6.64 17.53
C VAL A 74 -19.77 5.15 17.71
N SER A 75 -20.81 4.35 17.88
CA SER A 75 -20.64 2.89 17.97
C SER A 75 -20.15 2.36 16.62
N ALA A 76 -19.02 1.65 16.64
CA ALA A 76 -18.45 1.04 15.44
C ALA A 76 -19.43 0.10 14.72
N SER A 77 -20.31 -0.58 15.47
CA SER A 77 -21.35 -1.45 14.89
C SER A 77 -22.46 -0.67 14.21
N ALA A 78 -22.79 0.53 14.69
CA ALA A 78 -23.77 1.41 14.06
C ALA A 78 -23.23 1.98 12.75
N SER A 79 -21.99 2.48 12.74
CA SER A 79 -21.33 2.96 11.51
C SER A 79 -21.12 1.84 10.49
N PHE A 80 -20.78 0.63 10.94
CA PHE A 80 -20.65 -0.53 10.05
C PHE A 80 -21.99 -0.92 9.42
N ARG A 81 -23.07 -0.96 10.22
CA ARG A 81 -24.41 -1.28 9.74
C ARG A 81 -24.89 -0.25 8.72
N ASP A 82 -24.66 1.04 8.98
CA ASP A 82 -25.04 2.11 8.06
C ASP A 82 -24.29 2.01 6.73
N GLY A 83 -22.97 1.78 6.79
CA GLY A 83 -22.14 1.55 5.61
C GLY A 83 -22.57 0.31 4.80
N ALA A 84 -22.90 -0.79 5.48
CA ALA A 84 -23.31 -2.04 4.84
C ALA A 84 -24.72 -1.98 4.21
N MET A 85 -25.62 -1.16 4.74
CA MET A 85 -26.96 -0.95 4.17
C MET A 85 -26.95 -0.02 2.94
N ASN A 86 -25.86 0.71 2.69
CA ASN A 86 -25.75 1.61 1.56
C ASN A 86 -25.25 0.88 0.30
N ILE A 87 -26.06 0.88 -0.76
CA ILE A 87 -25.73 0.21 -2.02
C ILE A 87 -24.50 0.80 -2.73
N ASN A 88 -24.24 2.10 -2.55
CA ASN A 88 -23.07 2.75 -3.13
C ASN A 88 -21.76 2.20 -2.52
N THR A 89 -21.80 1.80 -1.25
CA THR A 89 -20.66 1.15 -0.58
C THR A 89 -20.30 -0.14 -1.30
N TRP A 90 -21.29 -0.95 -1.66
CA TRP A 90 -21.06 -2.22 -2.37
C TRP A 90 -20.55 -2.04 -3.80
N LEU A 91 -21.06 -1.04 -4.52
CA LEU A 91 -20.56 -0.70 -5.86
C LEU A 91 -19.08 -0.27 -5.80
N LEU A 92 -18.74 0.63 -4.88
CA LEU A 92 -17.36 1.07 -4.66
C LEU A 92 -16.47 -0.09 -4.17
N PHE A 93 -17.00 -0.97 -3.32
CA PHE A 93 -16.30 -2.14 -2.80
C PHE A 93 -15.93 -3.14 -3.92
N ILE A 94 -16.90 -3.49 -4.78
CA ILE A 94 -16.66 -4.40 -5.90
C ILE A 94 -15.67 -3.77 -6.88
N GLN A 95 -15.88 -2.50 -7.25
CA GLN A 95 -14.97 -1.79 -8.16
C GLN A 95 -13.54 -1.77 -7.60
N TYR A 96 -13.38 -1.40 -6.32
CA TYR A 96 -12.08 -1.41 -5.66
C TYR A 96 -11.47 -2.81 -5.62
N GLY A 97 -12.26 -3.82 -5.24
CA GLY A 97 -11.84 -5.22 -5.19
C GLY A 97 -11.37 -5.74 -6.54
N CYS A 98 -12.07 -5.44 -7.63
CA CYS A 98 -11.68 -5.82 -8.98
C CYS A 98 -10.38 -5.10 -9.42
N CYS A 99 -10.30 -3.78 -9.27
CA CYS A 99 -9.11 -3.02 -9.65
C CYS A 99 -7.88 -3.44 -8.84
N PHE A 100 -8.01 -3.52 -7.52
CA PHE A 100 -6.92 -3.90 -6.63
C PHE A 100 -6.54 -5.37 -6.77
N GLY A 101 -7.51 -6.26 -6.98
CA GLY A 101 -7.28 -7.70 -7.17
C GLY A 101 -6.45 -7.99 -8.42
N VAL A 102 -6.78 -7.36 -9.55
CA VAL A 102 -5.99 -7.46 -10.80
C VAL A 102 -4.60 -6.86 -10.61
N GLU A 103 -4.50 -5.74 -9.89
CA GLU A 103 -3.21 -5.11 -9.56
C GLU A 103 -2.33 -6.06 -8.73
N LEU A 104 -2.90 -6.79 -7.76
CA LEU A 104 -2.18 -7.72 -6.90
C LEU A 104 -1.70 -8.97 -7.66
N THR A 105 -2.56 -9.58 -8.48
CA THR A 105 -2.17 -10.73 -9.29
C THR A 105 -1.09 -10.37 -10.31
N MET A 106 -1.17 -9.19 -10.93
CA MET A 106 -0.11 -8.70 -11.82
C MET A 106 1.22 -8.54 -11.08
N ASN A 107 1.24 -7.88 -9.91
CA ASN A 107 2.48 -7.68 -9.14
C ASN A 107 3.11 -9.00 -8.66
N ASN A 108 2.30 -10.02 -8.37
CA ASN A 108 2.80 -11.33 -7.93
C ASN A 108 3.33 -12.17 -9.10
N ALA A 109 2.64 -12.16 -10.24
CA ALA A 109 3.02 -12.97 -11.40
C ALA A 109 4.08 -12.31 -12.30
N ALA A 110 4.22 -10.98 -12.26
CA ALA A 110 5.11 -10.25 -13.16
C ALA A 110 6.58 -10.69 -13.06
N ALA A 111 7.11 -10.85 -11.83
CA ALA A 111 8.51 -11.23 -11.65
C ALA A 111 8.81 -12.62 -12.23
N SER A 112 7.97 -13.63 -11.92
CA SER A 112 8.12 -14.98 -12.46
C SER A 112 7.91 -15.02 -13.99
N TYR A 113 6.97 -14.22 -14.52
CA TYR A 113 6.74 -14.16 -15.96
C TYR A 113 7.96 -13.63 -16.73
N PHE A 114 8.65 -12.61 -16.23
CA PHE A 114 9.86 -12.08 -16.85
C PHE A 114 11.05 -13.03 -16.75
N GLU A 115 11.15 -13.81 -15.68
CA GLU A 115 12.17 -14.85 -15.52
C GLU A 115 11.95 -16.01 -16.51
N GLU A 116 10.74 -16.58 -16.54
CA GLU A 116 10.44 -17.77 -17.36
C GLU A 116 10.33 -17.47 -18.86
N THR A 117 9.69 -16.35 -19.24
CA THR A 117 9.41 -16.05 -20.65
C THR A 117 10.57 -15.34 -21.34
N PHE A 118 11.25 -14.44 -20.63
CA PHE A 118 12.33 -13.61 -21.20
C PHE A 118 13.73 -14.07 -20.78
N ASN A 119 13.85 -15.20 -20.05
CA ASN A 119 15.11 -15.76 -19.54
C ASN A 119 15.96 -14.69 -18.82
N GLN A 120 15.32 -13.75 -18.13
CA GLN A 120 16.00 -12.72 -17.37
C GLN A 120 16.48 -13.28 -16.03
N THR A 121 17.58 -12.73 -15.51
CA THR A 121 18.00 -13.05 -14.14
C THR A 121 16.94 -12.60 -13.14
N THR A 122 16.79 -13.32 -12.03
CA THR A 122 15.82 -13.00 -10.96
C THR A 122 15.94 -11.54 -10.49
N GLU A 123 17.15 -10.98 -10.52
CA GLU A 123 17.47 -9.60 -10.17
C GLU A 123 16.90 -8.58 -11.19
N SER A 124 17.11 -8.84 -12.48
CA SER A 124 16.59 -8.03 -13.60
C SER A 124 15.07 -8.08 -13.66
N ALA A 125 14.49 -9.28 -13.53
CA ALA A 125 13.06 -9.51 -13.52
C ALA A 125 12.37 -8.78 -12.35
N ALA A 126 12.95 -8.84 -11.15
CA ALA A 126 12.46 -8.11 -9.98
C ALA A 126 12.56 -6.59 -10.17
N ALA A 127 13.64 -6.09 -10.77
CA ALA A 127 13.79 -4.67 -11.06
C ALA A 127 12.71 -4.18 -12.04
N ILE A 128 12.43 -4.92 -13.12
CA ILE A 128 11.38 -4.56 -14.09
C ILE A 128 9.99 -4.65 -13.46
N ALA A 129 9.69 -5.71 -12.71
CA ALA A 129 8.41 -5.87 -12.00
C ALA A 129 8.18 -4.72 -11.00
N SER A 130 9.22 -4.26 -10.32
CA SER A 130 9.12 -3.16 -9.37
C SER A 130 8.65 -1.84 -10.00
N ILE A 131 9.02 -1.56 -11.26
CA ILE A 131 8.62 -0.33 -11.99
C ILE A 131 7.09 -0.21 -12.05
N PHE A 132 6.40 -1.35 -12.20
CA PHE A 132 4.94 -1.38 -12.17
C PHE A 132 4.39 -0.93 -10.81
N GLY A 133 4.99 -1.38 -9.70
CA GLY A 133 4.67 -0.90 -8.35
C GLY A 133 4.93 0.60 -8.14
N TRP A 134 6.02 1.11 -8.69
CA TRP A 134 6.39 2.54 -8.63
C TRP A 134 5.45 3.44 -9.41
N MET A 135 4.98 2.99 -10.58
CA MET A 135 3.99 3.72 -11.38
C MET A 135 2.73 4.05 -10.57
N ASN A 136 2.32 3.16 -9.66
CA ASN A 136 1.12 3.34 -8.83
C ASN A 136 1.21 4.49 -7.83
N LEU A 137 2.41 4.98 -7.51
CA LEU A 137 2.59 6.21 -6.72
C LEU A 137 2.19 7.43 -7.56
N PHE A 138 2.75 7.52 -8.77
CA PHE A 138 2.50 8.64 -9.68
C PHE A 138 1.09 8.61 -10.24
N ALA A 139 0.60 7.44 -10.68
CA ALA A 139 -0.74 7.31 -11.24
C ALA A 139 -1.83 7.72 -10.24
N ARG A 140 -1.69 7.36 -8.95
CA ARG A 140 -2.64 7.80 -7.92
C ARG A 140 -2.49 9.27 -7.56
N GLY A 141 -1.28 9.81 -7.51
CA GLY A 141 -1.06 11.24 -7.28
C GLY A 141 -1.63 12.10 -8.42
N LEU A 142 -1.39 11.70 -9.66
CA LEU A 142 -1.93 12.35 -10.86
C LEU A 142 -3.44 12.23 -10.92
N GLY A 143 -4.02 11.05 -10.64
CA GLY A 143 -5.47 10.85 -10.60
C GLY A 143 -6.17 11.71 -9.55
N GLY A 144 -5.57 11.87 -8.36
CA GLY A 144 -6.07 12.80 -7.34
C GLY A 144 -6.00 14.25 -7.82
N PHE A 145 -4.87 14.67 -8.37
CA PHE A 145 -4.69 16.03 -8.87
C PHE A 145 -5.64 16.37 -10.03
N THR A 146 -5.83 15.45 -10.98
CA THR A 146 -6.79 15.65 -12.08
C THR A 146 -8.21 15.70 -11.53
N SER A 147 -8.59 14.80 -10.61
CA SER A 147 -9.91 14.81 -9.98
C SER A 147 -10.22 16.12 -9.23
N ASP A 148 -9.26 16.63 -8.46
CA ASP A 148 -9.41 17.89 -7.72
C ASP A 148 -9.52 19.11 -8.67
N LYS A 149 -8.75 19.11 -9.75
CA LYS A 149 -8.80 20.16 -10.78
C LYS A 149 -10.12 20.17 -11.54
N PHE A 150 -10.69 18.99 -11.82
CA PHE A 150 -12.00 18.85 -12.45
C PHE A 150 -13.14 19.19 -11.47
N ASN A 151 -13.00 18.84 -10.19
CA ASN A 151 -13.94 19.24 -9.14
C ASN A 151 -13.99 20.76 -8.97
N SER A 152 -12.85 21.45 -9.01
CA SER A 152 -12.80 22.92 -8.95
C SER A 152 -13.49 23.59 -10.14
N LYS A 153 -13.63 22.93 -11.29
CA LYS A 153 -14.24 23.50 -12.50
C LYS A 153 -15.71 23.08 -12.71
N MET A 154 -16.10 21.87 -12.33
CA MET A 154 -17.43 21.30 -12.64
C MET A 154 -18.16 20.74 -11.41
N GLY A 155 -17.65 21.01 -10.19
CA GLY A 155 -18.20 20.49 -8.95
C GLY A 155 -18.21 18.96 -8.88
N MET A 156 -19.13 18.38 -8.10
CA MET A 156 -19.26 16.93 -7.86
C MET A 156 -19.41 16.10 -9.14
N ARG A 157 -19.97 16.67 -10.22
CA ARG A 157 -20.06 16.00 -11.53
C ARG A 157 -18.70 15.84 -12.21
N GLY A 158 -17.78 16.78 -12.00
CA GLY A 158 -16.41 16.68 -12.51
C GLY A 158 -15.58 15.60 -11.83
N ARG A 159 -15.89 15.28 -10.56
CA ARG A 159 -15.22 14.23 -9.78
C ARG A 159 -15.65 12.82 -10.18
N LEU A 160 -16.86 12.66 -10.72
CA LEU A 160 -17.41 11.36 -11.17
C LEU A 160 -16.96 10.98 -12.59
N CYS A 161 -16.49 11.94 -13.39
CA CYS A 161 -16.04 11.73 -14.77
C CYS A 161 -14.55 11.38 -14.89
N THR A 162 -13.79 11.46 -13.80
CA THR A 162 -12.36 11.10 -13.70
C THR A 162 -12.18 9.91 -12.78
#